data_AF-A0A7V5WMF7-F1
#
_entry.id   AF-A0A7V5WMF7-F1
#
_cell.length_a   1.000
_cell.length_b   1.000
_cell.length_c   1.000
_cell.angle_alpha   90.00
_cell.angle_beta   90.00
_cell.angle_gamma   90.00
#
_symmetry.space_group_name_H-M   'P 1'
#
loop_
_entity.id
_entity.type
_entity.pdbx_description
1 polymer ?
#
loop_
_entity_poly.entity_id
_entity_poly.type
_entity_poly.pdbx_seq_one_letter_code
_entity_poly.pdbx_strand_id
1 'polypeptide(L)'
;ARAELAVALSLDTDYSGQYQHLNGLLFAAEGDTYLARQELKTAFKNDPNYEYAMDWARVAWQSEHFDEAIEAFKLASQTETGKIEGWPLLNIGRILHKQADYDAAISAFKKAIQLFDAKDNSYSRNFLPSPGYVETFYQLGQIYEELGDVKRAKAYYNSAKNSDPDLEAASIALKRLENTAP
;
A
#
# COMPACT_ATOMS: atom_id res chain seq x y z
N ALA A 1 -9.31 -3.33 -32.49
CA ALA A 1 -8.32 -3.39 -31.39
C ALA A 1 -8.89 -4.02 -30.11
N ARG A 2 -9.61 -3.30 -29.21
CA ARG A 2 -10.12 -3.91 -27.95
C ARG A 2 -11.14 -5.01 -28.14
N ALA A 3 -12.12 -4.80 -29.02
CA ALA A 3 -13.13 -5.82 -29.31
C ALA A 3 -12.54 -7.09 -29.95
N GLU A 4 -11.49 -6.96 -30.76
CA GLU A 4 -10.81 -8.10 -31.40
C GLU A 4 -9.93 -8.87 -30.40
N LEU A 5 -9.23 -8.17 -29.50
CA LEU A 5 -8.48 -8.77 -28.39
C LEU A 5 -9.42 -9.44 -27.38
N ALA A 6 -10.59 -8.85 -27.14
CA ALA A 6 -11.66 -9.41 -26.30
C ALA A 6 -12.15 -10.75 -26.82
N VAL A 7 -12.49 -10.81 -28.11
CA VAL A 7 -12.96 -12.05 -28.72
C VAL A 7 -11.86 -13.11 -28.69
N ALA A 8 -10.63 -12.76 -29.06
CA ALA A 8 -9.52 -13.70 -29.09
C ALA A 8 -9.19 -14.32 -27.71
N LEU A 9 -9.25 -13.54 -26.63
CA LEU A 9 -8.94 -14.02 -25.28
C LEU A 9 -10.16 -14.62 -24.57
N SER A 10 -11.39 -14.23 -24.92
CA SER A 10 -12.62 -14.80 -24.33
C SER A 10 -12.93 -16.23 -24.81
N LEU A 11 -12.36 -16.64 -25.94
CA LEU A 11 -12.55 -17.97 -26.52
C LEU A 11 -11.68 -19.06 -25.87
N ASP A 12 -10.71 -18.66 -25.03
CA ASP A 12 -9.84 -19.55 -24.28
C ASP A 12 -10.10 -19.34 -22.78
N THR A 13 -10.84 -20.27 -22.15
CA THR A 13 -11.37 -20.11 -20.78
C THR A 13 -10.28 -19.91 -19.73
N ASP A 14 -9.06 -20.37 -20.00
CA ASP A 14 -7.90 -20.22 -19.10
C ASP A 14 -7.36 -18.79 -19.02
N TYR A 15 -7.64 -17.91 -20.00
CA TYR A 15 -7.12 -16.54 -20.04
C TYR A 15 -8.11 -15.48 -19.53
N SER A 16 -9.26 -15.89 -18.99
CA SER A 16 -10.34 -14.98 -18.62
C SER A 16 -9.90 -13.92 -17.58
N GLY A 17 -9.18 -14.32 -16.52
CA GLY A 17 -8.68 -13.41 -15.48
C GLY A 17 -7.65 -12.39 -15.99
N GLN A 18 -6.66 -12.84 -16.77
CA GLN A 18 -5.64 -11.96 -17.35
C GLN A 18 -6.25 -10.95 -18.33
N TYR A 19 -7.20 -11.40 -19.16
CA TYR A 19 -7.90 -10.52 -20.08
C TYR A 19 -8.67 -9.42 -19.34
N GLN A 20 -9.44 -9.80 -18.31
CA GLN A 20 -10.21 -8.85 -17.50
C GLN A 20 -9.29 -7.87 -16.77
N HIS A 21 -8.15 -8.34 -16.25
CA HIS A 21 -7.16 -7.47 -15.61
C HIS A 21 -6.63 -6.41 -16.58
N LEU A 22 -6.20 -6.84 -17.77
CA LEU A 22 -5.73 -5.91 -18.80
C LEU A 22 -6.82 -4.93 -19.24
N ASN A 23 -8.05 -5.41 -19.43
CA ASN A 23 -9.18 -4.56 -19.81
C ASN A 23 -9.48 -3.50 -18.73
N GLY A 24 -9.44 -3.89 -17.46
CA GLY A 24 -9.57 -2.98 -16.33
C GLY A 24 -8.47 -1.93 -16.26
N LEU A 25 -7.22 -2.31 -16.54
CA LEU A 25 -6.11 -1.36 -16.64
C LEU A 25 -6.27 -0.39 -17.81
N LEU A 26 -6.81 -0.85 -18.95
CA LEU A 26 -7.09 0.01 -20.10
C LEU A 26 -8.19 1.03 -19.78
N PHE A 27 -9.28 0.62 -19.12
CA PHE A 27 -10.29 1.56 -18.64
C PHE A 27 -9.72 2.57 -17.65
N ALA A 28 -8.83 2.14 -16.74
CA ALA A 28 -8.18 3.05 -15.81
C ALA A 28 -7.32 4.09 -16.55
N ALA A 29 -6.60 3.68 -17.59
CA ALA A 29 -5.78 4.58 -18.42
C ALA A 29 -6.62 5.60 -19.20
N GLU A 30 -7.87 5.28 -19.53
CA GLU A 30 -8.83 6.20 -20.15
C GLU A 30 -9.57 7.09 -19.15
N GLY A 31 -9.41 6.85 -17.84
CA GLY A 31 -10.12 7.57 -16.79
C GLY A 31 -11.51 7.01 -16.47
N ASP A 32 -11.94 5.91 -17.09
CA ASP A 32 -13.17 5.22 -16.70
C ASP A 32 -12.93 4.36 -15.46
N THR A 33 -12.87 5.04 -14.32
CA THR A 33 -12.61 4.40 -13.01
C THR A 33 -13.75 3.50 -12.54
N TYR A 34 -14.95 3.61 -13.12
CA TYR A 34 -16.06 2.72 -12.80
C TYR A 34 -15.86 1.36 -13.44
N LEU A 35 -15.69 1.31 -14.76
CA LEU A 35 -15.45 0.06 -15.48
C LEU A 35 -14.13 -0.58 -15.06
N ALA A 36 -13.09 0.24 -14.86
CA ALA A 36 -11.79 -0.25 -14.39
C ALA A 36 -11.90 -1.07 -13.10
N ARG A 37 -12.60 -0.55 -12.08
CA ARG A 37 -12.77 -1.29 -10.81
C ARG A 37 -13.57 -2.58 -11.00
N GLN A 38 -14.62 -2.57 -11.81
CA GLN A 38 -15.45 -3.76 -12.06
C GLN A 38 -14.63 -4.88 -12.72
N GLU A 39 -13.87 -4.53 -13.76
CA GLU A 39 -13.02 -5.49 -14.49
C GLU A 39 -11.89 -6.02 -13.60
N LEU A 40 -11.19 -5.15 -12.87
CA LEU A 40 -10.10 -5.56 -11.97
C LEU A 40 -10.61 -6.43 -10.80
N LYS A 41 -11.77 -6.09 -10.21
CA LYS A 41 -12.41 -6.92 -9.19
C LYS A 41 -12.80 -8.30 -9.74
N THR A 42 -13.30 -8.34 -10.97
CA THR A 42 -13.69 -9.59 -11.65
C THR A 42 -12.47 -10.44 -11.97
N ALA A 43 -11.39 -9.83 -12.44
CA ALA A 43 -10.12 -10.51 -12.66
C ALA A 43 -9.61 -11.21 -11.41
N PHE A 44 -9.57 -10.50 -10.27
CA PHE A 44 -9.16 -11.10 -8.99
C PHE A 44 -10.11 -12.21 -8.51
N LYS A 45 -11.42 -12.09 -8.74
CA LYS A 45 -12.37 -13.15 -8.37
C LYS A 45 -12.16 -14.43 -9.16
N ASN A 46 -11.78 -14.31 -10.43
CA ASN A 46 -11.55 -15.45 -11.31
C ASN A 46 -10.18 -16.08 -11.08
N ASP A 47 -9.16 -15.24 -10.84
CA ASP A 47 -7.82 -15.68 -10.45
C ASP A 47 -7.32 -14.82 -9.27
N PRO A 48 -7.38 -15.36 -8.04
CA PRO A 48 -6.91 -14.66 -6.83
C PRO A 48 -5.40 -14.41 -6.81
N ASN A 49 -4.98 -13.37 -7.54
CA ASN A 49 -3.60 -12.96 -7.69
C ASN A 49 -3.29 -11.67 -6.90
N TYR A 50 -2.08 -11.59 -6.32
CA TYR A 50 -1.63 -10.43 -5.56
C TYR A 50 -1.67 -9.14 -6.38
N GLU A 51 -1.14 -9.16 -7.61
CA GLU A 51 -1.05 -7.99 -8.49
C GLU A 51 -2.45 -7.49 -8.87
N TYR A 52 -3.38 -8.41 -9.14
CA TYR A 52 -4.75 -8.06 -9.52
C TYR A 52 -5.47 -7.34 -8.38
N ALA A 53 -5.34 -7.84 -7.15
CA ALA A 53 -5.88 -7.17 -5.98
C ALA A 53 -5.21 -5.81 -5.71
N MET A 54 -3.89 -5.71 -5.90
CA MET A 54 -3.15 -4.46 -5.71
C MET A 54 -3.56 -3.38 -6.73
N ASP A 55 -3.75 -3.74 -8.01
CA ASP A 55 -4.21 -2.82 -9.04
C ASP A 55 -5.66 -2.40 -8.84
N TRP A 56 -6.53 -3.35 -8.49
CA TRP A 56 -7.90 -3.03 -8.10
C TRP A 56 -7.93 -2.02 -6.95
N ALA A 57 -7.16 -2.29 -5.89
CA ALA A 57 -7.07 -1.41 -4.73
C ALA A 57 -6.53 -0.02 -5.08
N ARG A 58 -5.51 0.05 -5.95
CA ARG A 58 -4.93 1.31 -6.42
C ARG A 58 -5.93 2.16 -7.19
N VAL A 59 -6.69 1.57 -8.12
CA VAL A 59 -7.72 2.29 -8.87
C VAL A 59 -8.87 2.73 -7.95
N ALA A 60 -9.29 1.87 -7.01
CA ALA A 60 -10.28 2.25 -6.00
C ALA A 60 -9.81 3.42 -5.14
N TRP A 61 -8.56 3.42 -4.70
CA TRP A 61 -7.99 4.51 -3.92
C TRP A 61 -7.91 5.81 -4.74
N GLN A 62 -7.37 5.76 -5.96
CA GLN A 62 -7.24 6.93 -6.83
C GLN A 62 -8.59 7.58 -7.17
N SER A 63 -9.68 6.81 -7.13
CA SER A 63 -11.05 7.28 -7.32
C SER A 63 -11.79 7.56 -6.00
N GLU A 64 -11.06 7.66 -4.87
CA GLU A 64 -11.58 7.94 -3.52
C GLU A 64 -12.60 6.94 -2.96
N HIS A 65 -12.66 5.72 -3.52
CA HIS A 65 -13.43 4.61 -2.99
C HIS A 65 -12.63 3.89 -1.89
N PHE A 66 -12.41 4.58 -0.77
CA PHE A 66 -11.49 4.13 0.30
C PHE A 66 -11.86 2.77 0.90
N ASP A 67 -13.13 2.49 1.15
CA ASP A 67 -13.56 1.22 1.74
C ASP A 67 -13.27 0.04 0.82
N GLU A 68 -13.51 0.22 -0.49
CA GLU A 68 -13.19 -0.80 -1.50
C GLU A 68 -11.69 -0.97 -1.68
N ALA A 69 -10.92 0.13 -1.65
CA ALA A 69 -9.47 0.06 -1.68
C ALA A 69 -8.93 -0.74 -0.48
N ILE A 70 -9.46 -0.51 0.73
CA ILE A 70 -9.11 -1.28 1.92
C ILE A 70 -9.51 -2.75 1.77
N GLU A 71 -10.70 -3.05 1.24
CA GLU A 71 -11.14 -4.43 0.95
C GLU A 71 -10.14 -5.13 0.01
N ALA A 72 -9.81 -4.49 -1.11
CA ALA A 72 -8.91 -5.03 -2.11
C ALA A 72 -7.47 -5.21 -1.58
N PHE A 73 -6.93 -4.26 -0.81
CA PHE A 73 -5.63 -4.42 -0.16
C PHE A 73 -5.64 -5.55 0.89
N LYS A 74 -6.74 -5.71 1.64
CA LYS A 74 -6.89 -6.85 2.58
C LYS A 74 -6.87 -8.17 1.84
N LEU A 75 -7.58 -8.27 0.72
CA LEU A 75 -7.55 -9.46 -0.13
C LEU A 75 -6.15 -9.70 -0.72
N ALA A 76 -5.44 -8.65 -1.17
CA ALA A 76 -4.05 -8.76 -1.61
C ALA A 76 -3.18 -9.38 -0.50
N SER A 77 -3.29 -8.90 0.75
CA SER A 77 -2.53 -9.42 1.90
C SER A 77 -2.81 -10.88 2.26
N GLN A 78 -3.90 -11.47 1.76
CA GLN A 78 -4.28 -12.87 2.00
C GLN A 78 -3.76 -13.83 0.93
N THR A 79 -3.33 -13.31 -0.22
CA THR A 79 -2.67 -14.11 -1.27
C THR A 79 -1.31 -14.64 -0.80
N GLU A 80 -0.78 -15.66 -1.47
CA GLU A 80 0.50 -16.26 -1.06
C GLU A 80 1.66 -15.25 -1.07
N THR A 81 1.76 -14.44 -2.13
CA THR A 81 2.71 -13.33 -2.18
C THR A 81 2.39 -12.26 -1.13
N GLY A 82 1.12 -11.90 -0.94
CA GLY A 82 0.75 -10.83 -0.02
C GLY A 82 0.99 -11.12 1.45
N LYS A 83 1.04 -12.40 1.87
CA LYS A 83 1.37 -12.78 3.26
C LYS A 83 2.79 -12.38 3.67
N ILE A 84 3.68 -12.19 2.71
CA ILE A 84 5.09 -11.82 2.94
C ILE A 84 5.43 -10.41 2.47
N GLU A 85 4.47 -9.69 1.87
CA GLU A 85 4.66 -8.30 1.39
C GLU A 85 4.01 -7.30 2.35
N GLY A 86 4.78 -6.32 2.84
CA GLY A 86 4.27 -5.26 3.73
C GLY A 86 3.44 -4.17 3.04
N TRP A 87 3.50 -4.08 1.70
CA TRP A 87 2.90 -3.00 0.92
C TRP A 87 1.38 -2.85 1.05
N PRO A 88 0.56 -3.91 1.05
CA PRO A 88 -0.89 -3.77 1.22
C PRO A 88 -1.24 -3.15 2.57
N LEU A 89 -0.54 -3.55 3.64
CA LEU A 89 -0.75 -3.04 5.00
C LEU A 89 -0.31 -1.59 5.15
N LEU A 90 0.81 -1.21 4.52
CA LEU A 90 1.22 0.20 4.42
C LEU A 90 0.14 1.04 3.73
N ASN A 91 -0.41 0.57 2.61
CA ASN A 91 -1.47 1.31 1.91
C ASN A 91 -2.78 1.39 2.70
N ILE A 92 -3.19 0.32 3.38
CA ILE A 92 -4.32 0.35 4.32
C ILE A 92 -4.08 1.39 5.40
N GLY A 93 -2.89 1.39 6.01
CA GLY A 93 -2.54 2.36 7.05
C GLY A 93 -2.59 3.81 6.56
N ARG A 94 -2.13 4.10 5.33
CA ARG A 94 -2.22 5.44 4.73
C ARG A 94 -3.67 5.91 4.55
N ILE A 95 -4.55 5.02 4.09
CA ILE A 95 -5.98 5.35 3.92
C ILE A 95 -6.61 5.63 5.29
N LEU A 96 -6.38 4.75 6.27
CA LEU A 96 -6.92 4.91 7.63
C LEU A 96 -6.37 6.16 8.32
N HIS A 97 -5.10 6.49 8.10
CA HIS A 97 -4.49 7.73 8.57
C HIS A 97 -5.21 8.95 7.98
N LYS A 98 -5.46 8.97 6.65
CA LYS A 98 -6.24 10.03 5.99
C LYS A 98 -7.67 10.15 6.58
N GLN A 99 -8.25 9.03 7.01
CA GLN A 99 -9.57 8.97 7.67
C GLN A 99 -9.53 9.29 9.18
N ALA A 100 -8.36 9.61 9.74
CA ALA A 100 -8.12 9.81 11.17
C ALA A 100 -8.49 8.61 12.07
N ASP A 101 -8.60 7.40 11.51
CA ASP A 101 -8.69 6.15 12.27
C ASP A 101 -7.27 5.73 12.71
N TYR A 102 -6.72 6.50 13.64
CA TYR A 102 -5.33 6.37 14.08
C TYR A 102 -5.03 5.00 14.69
N ASP A 103 -5.96 4.42 15.44
CA ASP A 103 -5.75 3.11 16.07
C ASP A 103 -5.62 2.01 15.02
N ALA A 104 -6.51 1.99 14.02
CA ALA A 104 -6.43 1.02 12.94
C ALA A 104 -5.22 1.27 12.04
N ALA A 105 -4.88 2.53 11.75
CA ALA A 105 -3.70 2.91 10.97
C ALA A 105 -2.40 2.45 11.66
N ILE A 106 -2.24 2.71 12.96
CA ILE A 106 -1.08 2.26 13.74
C ILE A 106 -0.97 0.73 13.72
N SER A 107 -2.10 0.02 13.85
CA SER A 107 -2.12 -1.45 13.79
C SER A 107 -1.64 -1.97 12.43
N ALA A 108 -2.12 -1.37 11.33
CA ALA A 108 -1.71 -1.73 9.98
C ALA A 108 -0.22 -1.46 9.74
N PHE A 109 0.28 -0.27 10.11
CA PHE A 109 1.68 0.10 9.97
C PHE A 109 2.62 -0.80 10.79
N LYS A 110 2.26 -1.15 12.03
CA LYS A 110 3.07 -2.07 12.84
C LYS A 110 3.19 -3.45 12.21
N LYS A 111 2.11 -3.96 11.61
CA LYS A 111 2.16 -5.24 10.86
C LYS A 111 2.99 -5.12 9.58
N ALA A 112 2.91 -3.99 8.87
CA ALA A 112 3.74 -3.74 7.68
C ALA A 112 5.23 -3.77 8.03
N ILE A 113 5.64 -3.10 9.13
CA ILE A 113 7.01 -3.14 9.67
C ILE A 113 7.46 -4.57 9.92
N GLN A 114 6.63 -5.41 10.57
CA GLN A 114 6.98 -6.81 10.83
C GLN A 114 7.28 -7.61 9.54
N LEU A 115 6.51 -7.38 8.48
CA LEU A 115 6.73 -8.06 7.20
C LEU A 115 7.99 -7.54 6.49
N PHE A 116 8.20 -6.23 6.48
CA PHE A 116 9.40 -5.63 5.91
C PHE A 116 10.67 -6.06 6.66
N ASP A 117 10.64 -6.07 8.01
CA ASP A 117 11.73 -6.58 8.85
C ASP A 117 12.05 -8.04 8.55
N ALA A 118 11.03 -8.90 8.44
CA ALA A 118 11.22 -10.31 8.14
C ALA A 118 11.88 -10.51 6.77
N LYS A 119 11.51 -9.68 5.79
CA LYS A 119 12.07 -9.71 4.43
C LYS A 119 13.51 -9.22 4.39
N ASP A 120 13.80 -8.06 5.01
CA ASP A 120 15.14 -7.47 5.05
C ASP A 120 16.13 -8.35 5.83
N ASN A 121 15.68 -9.08 6.85
CA ASN A 121 16.53 -10.06 7.54
C ASN A 121 16.83 -11.31 6.69
N SER A 122 15.99 -11.64 5.70
CA SER A 122 16.19 -12.79 4.82
C SER A 122 17.17 -12.50 3.68
N TYR A 123 17.20 -11.27 3.19
CA TYR A 123 18.13 -10.80 2.17
C TYR A 123 19.31 -10.10 2.87
N SER A 124 20.40 -10.84 3.13
CA SER A 124 21.70 -10.39 3.68
C SER A 124 21.88 -8.88 3.94
N ARG A 125 22.47 -8.53 5.11
CA ARG A 125 22.79 -7.19 5.67
C ARG A 125 23.40 -6.10 4.75
N ASN A 126 23.59 -6.36 3.47
CA ASN A 126 24.08 -5.42 2.45
C ASN A 126 22.96 -4.77 1.62
N PHE A 127 21.67 -5.06 1.91
CA PHE A 127 20.55 -4.42 1.22
C PHE A 127 20.07 -3.19 1.99
N LEU A 128 19.79 -2.10 1.28
CA LEU A 128 19.16 -0.92 1.85
C LEU A 128 17.72 -1.27 2.27
N PRO A 129 17.21 -0.75 3.40
CA PRO A 129 15.84 -1.02 3.80
C PRO A 129 14.83 -0.66 2.70
N SER A 130 13.75 -1.43 2.58
CA SER A 130 12.68 -1.14 1.62
C SER A 130 12.18 0.31 1.77
N PRO A 131 11.91 1.06 0.69
CA PRO A 131 11.29 2.38 0.78
C PRO A 131 9.98 2.37 1.58
N GLY A 132 9.21 1.28 1.49
CA GLY A 132 7.99 1.10 2.27
C GLY A 132 8.26 0.98 3.77
N TYR A 133 9.39 0.41 4.16
CA TYR A 133 9.81 0.30 5.57
C TYR A 133 10.10 1.67 6.17
N VAL A 134 10.95 2.44 5.49
CA VAL A 134 11.30 3.83 5.83
C VAL A 134 10.03 4.67 5.97
N GLU A 135 9.15 4.59 4.98
CA GLU A 135 7.92 5.38 4.97
C GLU A 135 6.95 4.95 6.08
N THR A 136 6.84 3.66 6.39
CA THR A 136 5.95 3.20 7.45
C THR A 136 6.34 3.79 8.80
N PHE A 137 7.64 3.89 9.10
CA PHE A 137 8.11 4.60 10.28
C PHE A 137 7.79 6.09 10.24
N TYR A 138 7.97 6.74 9.09
CA TYR A 138 7.63 8.15 8.94
C TYR A 138 6.14 8.41 9.21
N GLN A 139 5.25 7.59 8.65
CA GLN A 139 3.80 7.68 8.84
C GLN A 139 3.40 7.48 10.31
N LEU A 140 4.02 6.54 11.02
CA LEU A 140 3.80 6.39 12.47
C LEU A 140 4.27 7.63 13.25
N GLY A 141 5.40 8.22 12.84
CA GLY A 141 5.88 9.48 13.41
C GLY A 141 4.86 10.60 13.28
N GLN A 142 4.25 10.73 12.09
CA GLN A 142 3.19 11.72 11.82
C GLN A 142 1.97 11.49 12.69
N ILE A 143 1.46 10.26 12.79
CA ILE A 143 0.31 9.94 13.64
C ILE A 143 0.59 10.30 15.10
N TYR A 144 1.75 9.91 15.64
CA TYR A 144 2.05 10.22 17.04
C TYR A 144 2.29 11.71 17.28
N GLU A 145 2.78 12.45 16.28
CA GLU A 145 2.87 13.91 16.34
C GLU A 145 1.48 14.54 16.40
N GLU A 146 0.53 14.10 15.55
CA GLU A 146 -0.86 14.56 15.55
C GLU A 146 -1.58 14.24 16.86
N LEU A 147 -1.28 13.09 17.48
CA LEU A 147 -1.78 12.70 18.80
C LEU A 147 -1.10 13.44 19.97
N GLY A 148 -0.06 14.26 19.70
CA GLY A 148 0.70 14.97 20.73
C GLY A 148 1.68 14.11 21.53
N ASP A 149 1.86 12.82 21.19
CA ASP A 149 2.90 11.97 21.77
C ASP A 149 4.26 12.25 21.10
N VAL A 150 4.82 13.42 21.43
CA VAL A 150 6.10 13.90 20.89
C VAL A 150 7.22 12.88 21.11
N LYS A 151 7.19 12.13 22.22
CA LYS A 151 8.21 11.12 22.52
C LYS A 151 8.18 9.99 21.49
N ARG A 152 7.00 9.42 21.21
CA ARG A 152 6.88 8.37 20.18
C ARG A 152 7.09 8.93 18.78
N ALA A 153 6.59 10.12 18.49
CA ALA A 153 6.80 10.77 17.20
C ALA A 153 8.30 10.87 16.86
N LYS A 154 9.11 11.42 17.77
CA LYS A 154 10.57 11.48 17.62
C LYS A 154 11.20 10.10 17.47
N ALA A 155 10.76 9.11 18.23
CA ALA A 155 11.29 7.75 18.13
C ALA A 155 11.10 7.18 16.71
N TYR A 156 9.89 7.32 16.16
CA TYR A 156 9.56 6.82 14.82
C TYR A 156 10.24 7.61 13.70
N TYR A 157 10.33 8.95 13.81
CA TYR A 157 11.10 9.73 12.85
C TYR A 157 12.59 9.40 12.88
N ASN A 158 13.16 9.13 14.05
CA ASN A 158 14.55 8.65 14.16
C ASN A 158 14.71 7.27 13.50
N SER A 159 13.76 6.35 13.68
CA SER A 159 13.79 5.05 12.97
C SER A 159 13.78 5.25 11.45
N ALA A 160 12.89 6.10 10.92
CA ALA A 160 12.85 6.40 9.49
C ALA A 160 14.19 6.97 8.99
N LYS A 161 14.76 7.95 9.71
CA LYS A 161 16.05 8.58 9.38
C LYS A 161 17.24 7.63 9.51
N ASN A 162 17.21 6.70 10.46
CA ASN A 162 18.30 5.72 10.59
C ASN A 162 18.29 4.72 9.43
N SER A 163 17.10 4.40 8.90
CA SER A 163 16.93 3.55 7.72
C SER A 163 17.26 4.26 6.41
N ASP A 164 16.97 5.57 6.33
CA ASP A 164 17.37 6.44 5.23
C ASP A 164 17.92 7.78 5.79
N PRO A 165 19.25 7.89 5.94
CA PRO A 165 19.90 9.10 6.47
C PRO A 165 19.63 10.37 5.67
N ASP A 166 19.31 10.25 4.38
CA ASP A 166 19.06 11.36 3.46
C ASP A 166 17.57 11.76 3.43
N LEU A 167 16.71 11.12 4.23
CA LEU A 167 15.29 11.48 4.34
C LEU A 167 15.10 12.86 4.99
N GLU A 168 15.05 13.90 4.16
CA GLU A 168 14.85 15.28 4.60
C GLU A 168 13.58 15.47 5.43
N ALA A 169 12.49 14.80 5.05
CA ALA A 169 11.19 14.92 5.72
C ALA A 169 11.26 14.53 7.21
N ALA A 170 12.01 13.47 7.55
CA ALA A 170 12.21 13.06 8.94
C ALA A 170 13.11 14.05 9.70
N SER A 171 14.16 14.57 9.04
CA SER A 171 15.03 15.59 9.63
C SER A 171 14.28 16.89 9.96
N ILE A 172 13.41 17.34 9.05
CA ILE A 172 12.55 18.52 9.26
C ILE A 172 11.59 18.29 10.44
N ALA A 173 10.95 17.12 10.49
CA ALA A 173 10.01 16.79 11.56
C ALA A 173 10.70 16.73 12.93
N LEU A 174 11.88 16.10 13.02
CA LEU A 174 12.67 16.05 14.25
C LEU A 174 13.05 17.45 14.75
N LYS A 175 13.57 18.31 13.86
CA LYS A 175 13.94 19.70 14.19
C LYS A 175 12.72 20.50 14.66
N ARG A 176 11.56 20.32 14.02
CA ARG A 176 10.31 20.96 14.46
C ARG A 176 9.98 20.53 15.89
N LEU A 177 10.04 19.23 16.19
CA LEU A 177 9.70 18.68 17.50
C LEU A 177 10.74 18.97 18.61
N GLU A 178 11.96 19.35 18.27
CA GLU A 178 12.96 19.86 19.23
C GLU A 178 12.57 21.23 19.77
N ASN A 179 11.98 22.09 18.93
CA ASN A 179 11.58 23.45 19.29
C ASN A 179 10.23 23.52 20.02
N THR A 180 9.51 22.40 20.12
CA THR A 180 8.21 22.29 20.82
C THR A 180 8.32 21.66 22.20
N ALA A 181 9.53 21.40 22.71
CA ALA A 181 9.71 20.94 24.09
C ALA A 181 9.45 22.11 25.07
N PRO A 182 8.74 21.86 26.19
CA PRO A 182 8.46 22.89 27.21
C PRO A 182 9.71 23.40 27.92
#